data_AF-A0A1A9NKD8-F1
#
_entry.id   AF-A0A1A9NKD8-F1
#
_cell.length_a   1.000
_cell.length_b   1.000
_cell.length_c   1.000
_cell.angle_alpha   90.00
_cell.angle_beta   90.00
_cell.angle_gamma   90.00
#
_symmetry.space_group_name_H-M   'P 1'
#
loop_
_entity.id
_entity.type
_entity.pdbx_description
1 polymer ?
#
loop_
_entity_poly.entity_id
_entity_poly.type
_entity_poly.pdbx_seq_one_letter_code
_entity_poly.pdbx_strand_id
1 'polypeptide(L)' 'MDGVILSKIDESVSIAPAIDCLIRHGLDLHYVTNGQKVPEDLHLANALYLVDRAFKGQDNAASLQTPFEQMMTLD' A
#
# COMPACT_ATOMS: atom_id res chain seq x y z
N MET A 1 2.05 -22.78 1.19
CA MET A 1 2.44 -22.07 2.42
C MET A 1 2.57 -20.64 1.97
N ASP A 2 1.54 -19.83 2.18
CA ASP A 2 1.32 -18.61 1.40
C ASP A 2 1.06 -17.44 2.36
N GLY A 3 2.08 -17.14 3.17
CA GLY A 3 2.05 -16.06 4.15
C GLY A 3 3.19 -15.09 3.91
N VAL A 4 2.90 -13.80 3.91
CA VAL A 4 3.88 -12.73 3.63
C VAL A 4 4.17 -11.91 4.89
N ILE A 5 5.41 -11.47 4.99
CA ILE A 5 5.86 -10.42 5.89
C ILE A 5 6.38 -9.26 5.03
N LEU A 6 5.78 -8.08 5.17
CA LEU A 6 6.23 -6.89 4.44
C LEU A 6 7.17 -6.06 5.34
N SER A 7 8.46 -6.07 5.03
CA SER A 7 9.47 -5.40 5.87
C SER A 7 9.85 -4.00 5.37
N LYS A 8 10.54 -3.25 6.23
CA LYS A 8 11.15 -1.94 5.93
C LYS A 8 10.16 -0.91 5.36
N ILE A 9 8.92 -0.93 5.85
CA ILE A 9 7.88 -0.03 5.32
C ILE A 9 8.20 1.44 5.63
N ASP A 10 8.98 1.71 6.68
CA ASP A 10 9.54 3.00 7.10
C ASP A 10 10.62 3.55 6.16
N GLU A 11 11.41 2.68 5.54
CA GLU A 11 12.44 3.05 4.57
C GLU A 11 11.87 3.17 3.14
N SER A 12 10.66 2.67 2.89
CA SER A 12 10.04 2.71 1.57
C SER A 12 9.34 4.04 1.30
N VAL A 13 9.59 4.61 0.11
CA VAL A 13 8.88 5.80 -0.41
C VAL A 13 7.39 5.50 -0.61
N SER A 14 7.04 4.28 -1.03
CA SER A 14 5.65 3.86 -1.18
C SER A 14 5.53 2.35 -0.99
N ILE A 15 4.48 1.95 -0.27
CA ILE A 15 4.14 0.53 -0.11
C ILE A 15 3.04 0.07 -1.09
N ALA A 16 2.48 0.98 -1.90
CA ALA A 16 1.39 0.68 -2.81
C ALA A 16 1.73 -0.43 -3.83
N PRO A 17 2.92 -0.46 -4.48
CA PRO A 17 3.27 -1.54 -5.41
C PRO A 17 3.38 -2.91 -4.75
N ALA A 18 3.80 -2.96 -3.48
CA ALA A 18 3.89 -4.20 -2.74
C ALA A 18 2.48 -4.72 -2.38
N ILE A 19 1.59 -3.85 -1.91
CA ILE A 19 0.19 -4.20 -1.63
C ILE A 19 -0.52 -4.68 -2.88
N ASP A 20 -0.31 -3.99 -3.99
CA ASP A 20 -0.86 -4.37 -5.29
C ASP A 20 -0.41 -5.78 -5.72
N CYS A 21 0.86 -6.13 -5.57
CA CYS A 21 1.37 -7.49 -5.79
C CYS A 21 0.65 -8.53 -4.91
N LEU A 22 0.50 -8.24 -3.61
CA LEU A 22 -0.21 -9.14 -2.67
C LEU A 22 -1.64 -9.43 -3.14
N ILE A 23 -2.36 -8.39 -3.57
CA ILE A 23 -3.74 -8.50 -4.06
C ILE A 23 -3.77 -9.31 -5.36
N ARG A 24 -2.91 -9.00 -6.34
CA ARG A 24 -2.89 -9.70 -7.65
C ARG A 24 -2.58 -11.19 -7.52
N HIS A 25 -1.80 -11.57 -6.51
CA HIS A 25 -1.38 -12.95 -6.27
C HIS A 25 -2.18 -13.67 -5.18
N GLY A 26 -3.13 -13.00 -4.53
CA GLY A 26 -3.95 -13.59 -3.47
C GLY A 26 -3.14 -14.07 -2.26
N LEU A 27 -2.11 -13.30 -1.88
CA LEU A 27 -1.21 -13.66 -0.78
C LEU A 27 -1.69 -13.06 0.54
N ASP A 28 -1.70 -13.87 1.60
CA ASP A 28 -2.07 -13.42 2.94
C ASP A 28 -0.91 -12.66 3.61
N LEU A 29 -1.14 -11.40 3.95
CA LEU A 29 -0.18 -10.58 4.69
C LEU A 29 -0.42 -10.73 6.20
N HIS A 30 0.53 -11.36 6.89
CA HIS A 30 0.41 -11.58 8.34
C HIS A 30 1.07 -10.48 9.17
N TYR A 31 2.24 -10.02 8.74
CA TYR A 31 3.05 -9.07 9.51
C TYR A 31 3.67 -7.99 8.65
N VAL A 32 3.97 -6.87 9.28
CA VAL A 32 4.74 -5.77 8.71
C VAL A 32 5.86 -5.35 9.66
N THR A 33 6.97 -4.87 9.12
CA THR A 33 8.07 -4.31 9.93
C THR A 33 8.43 -2.89 9.49
N ASN A 34 8.63 -2.02 10.47
CA ASN A 34 8.89 -0.58 10.29
C ASN A 34 10.15 -0.11 11.05
N GLY A 35 11.08 -1.03 11.31
CA GLY A 35 12.30 -0.78 12.07
C GLY A 35 13.20 -2.01 12.14
N GLN A 36 14.15 -1.99 13.06
CA GLN A 36 15.26 -2.96 13.17
C GLN A 36 15.18 -3.88 14.40
N LYS A 37 14.31 -3.56 15.37
CA LYS A 37 14.20 -4.28 16.64
C LYS A 37 13.05 -5.26 16.62
N VAL A 38 13.28 -6.46 17.17
CA VAL A 38 12.27 -7.52 17.32
C VAL A 38 12.20 -7.90 18.80
N PRO A 39 11.01 -7.87 19.44
CA PRO A 39 9.67 -7.80 18.82
C PRO A 39 9.10 -6.40 18.58
N GLU A 40 9.80 -5.34 18.93
CA GLU A 40 9.22 -3.98 19.03
C GLU A 40 8.70 -3.42 17.70
N ASP A 41 9.41 -3.66 16.59
CA ASP A 41 9.09 -3.13 15.26
C ASP A 41 8.37 -4.15 14.36
N LEU A 42 7.96 -5.30 14.91
CA LEU A 42 7.17 -6.32 14.22
C LEU A 42 5.70 -6.18 14.59
N HIS A 43 4.86 -5.89 13.60
CA HIS A 43 3.44 -5.63 13.81
C HIS A 43 2.57 -6.59 13.02
N LEU A 44 1.40 -6.95 13.56
CA LEU A 44 0.35 -7.59 12.76
C LEU A 44 -0.08 -6.66 11.63
N ALA A 45 -0.39 -7.24 10.47
CA ALA A 45 -0.91 -6.49 9.35
C ALA A 45 -2.23 -5.78 9.72
N ASN A 46 -2.25 -4.46 9.55
CA ASN A 46 -3.43 -3.63 9.78
C ASN A 46 -3.85 -2.98 8.44
N ALA A 47 -4.99 -3.41 7.90
CA ALA A 47 -5.44 -2.99 6.58
C ALA A 47 -5.63 -1.46 6.47
N LEU A 48 -6.25 -0.82 7.47
CA LEU A 48 -6.49 0.63 7.45
C LEU A 48 -5.19 1.42 7.46
N TYR A 49 -4.24 1.01 8.30
CA TYR A 49 -2.91 1.61 8.36
C TYR A 49 -2.15 1.46 7.03
N LEU A 50 -2.23 0.29 6.41
CA LEU A 50 -1.55 0.02 5.15
C LEU A 50 -2.17 0.77 3.97
N VAL A 51 -3.50 0.91 3.95
CA VAL A 51 -4.21 1.74 2.95
C VAL A 51 -3.81 3.20 3.11
N ASP A 52 -3.91 3.77 4.32
CA ASP A 52 -3.50 5.16 4.57
C ASP A 52 -2.05 5.42 4.14
N ARG A 53 -1.14 4.50 4.48
CA ARG A 53 0.27 4.59 4.11
C ARG A 53 0.53 4.41 2.62
N ALA A 54 -0.26 3.62 1.90
CA ALA A 54 -0.14 3.45 0.44
C ALA A 54 -0.51 4.73 -0.32
N PHE A 55 -1.40 5.55 0.24
CA PHE A 55 -1.85 6.83 -0.33
C PHE A 55 -1.09 8.05 0.21
N LYS A 56 -0.35 7.92 1.31
CA LYS A 56 0.54 8.99 1.81
C LYS A 56 1.58 9.37 0.75
N GLY A 57 1.63 10.66 0.41
CA GLY A 57 2.50 11.21 -0.64
C GLY A 57 1.82 11.40 -2.00
N GLN A 58 0.54 11.02 -2.15
CA GLN A 58 -0.28 11.30 -3.34
C GLN A 58 -1.02 12.65 -3.30
N ASP A 59 -0.51 13.66 -2.60
CA ASP A 59 -1.08 15.03 -2.65
C ASP A 59 -0.97 15.67 -4.06
N ASN A 60 -0.33 14.99 -5.01
CA ASN A 60 -0.24 15.35 -6.43
C ASN A 60 -1.07 14.44 -7.36
N ALA A 61 -2.00 13.63 -6.84
CA ALA A 61 -2.91 12.82 -7.66
C ALA A 61 -4.06 13.65 -8.28
N ALA A 62 -3.74 14.78 -8.91
CA ALA A 62 -4.62 15.47 -9.84
C ALA A 62 -4.82 14.70 -11.17
N SER A 63 -4.33 13.45 -11.28
CA SER A 63 -4.31 12.69 -12.53
C SER A 63 -4.87 11.27 -12.45
N LEU A 64 -5.62 10.93 -11.38
CA LEU A 64 -6.63 9.87 -11.50
C LEU A 64 -7.89 10.45 -12.17
N GLN A 65 -7.72 11.09 -13.33
CA GLN A 65 -8.84 11.37 -14.20
C GLN A 65 -9.33 10.03 -14.71
N THR A 66 -10.50 9.61 -14.23
CA THR A 66 -11.19 8.48 -14.82
C THR A 66 -11.56 8.87 -16.26
N PRO A 67 -11.33 8.01 -17.27
CA PRO A 67 -11.64 8.33 -18.67
C PRO A 67 -13.10 8.77 -18.90
N PHE A 68 -13.99 8.42 -17.96
CA PHE A 68 -15.41 8.72 -17.99
C PHE A 68 -15.73 10.22 -17.75
N GLU A 69 -14.97 10.91 -16.90
CA GLU A 69 -15.19 12.35 -16.60
C GLU A 69 -14.76 13.26 -17.77
N GLN A 70 -13.77 12.84 -18.57
CA GLN A 70 -13.29 13.60 -19.74
C GLN A 70 -14.24 13.53 -20.94
N MET A 71 -15.20 12.59 -20.95
CA MET A 71 -16.17 12.41 -22.04
C MET A 71 -17.45 13.24 -21.86
N MET A 72 -17.73 13.71 -20.63
CA MET A 72 -18.88 14.57 -20.31
C MET A 72 -18.61 16.08 -20.46
N THR A 73 -17.37 16.47 -20.78
CA THR A 73 -16.95 17.88 -20.92
C THR A 73 -16.81 18.34 -22.38
N LEU A 74 -17.12 17.47 -23.35
CA LEU A 74 -17.37 17.88 -24.73
C LEU A 74 -18.87 18.09 -24.96
N ASP A 75 -19.37 19.26 -24.58
CA ASP A 75 -20.57 19.91 -25.13
C ASP A 75 -20.23 21.38 -25.41
#